data_AF-A0A7R8CYX0-F1
#
_entry.id   AF-A0A7R8CYX0-F1
#
_cell.length_a   1.000
_cell.length_b   1.000
_cell.length_c   1.000
_cell.angle_alpha   90.00
_cell.angle_beta   90.00
_cell.angle_gamma   90.00
#
_symmetry.space_group_name_H-M   'P 1'
#
loop_
_entity.id
_entity.type
_entity.pdbx_description
1 polymer ?
#
loop_
_entity_poly.entity_id
_entity_poly.type
_entity_poly.pdbx_seq_one_letter_code
_entity_poly.pdbx_strand_id
1 'polypeptide(L)'
;MEDSNEYSGIVMNKMSIKSTFEYDVGGQLVRGYETLQPSSDEWVTHALVFALVGVKTHWKQVVTYHFTGSSFNQKDIALALKEIAIAAHKSGLIVTHITSDMGPCNQGVRNKIMNKIPNPITSLKDLFIFADVPHLLKKICLFQDLILLQRDRELKLQSRISPNSINLGNFEKMKVSFASNDLLSHATGSAIRFLVDKIDYPESY
;
A
#
# COMPACT_ATOMS: atom_id res chain seq x y z
N MET A 1 -15.79 -26.63 13.57
CA MET A 1 -15.28 -25.32 13.11
C MET A 1 -13.95 -25.62 12.46
N GLU A 2 -13.81 -25.41 11.15
CA GLU A 2 -12.50 -25.55 10.48
C GLU A 2 -11.51 -24.54 11.10
N ASP A 3 -10.29 -25.00 11.33
CA ASP A 3 -9.23 -24.21 11.98
C ASP A 3 -8.75 -23.09 11.06
N SER A 4 -9.44 -21.96 11.15
CA SER A 4 -9.16 -20.72 10.41
C SER A 4 -7.79 -20.06 10.65
N ASN A 5 -6.88 -20.73 11.37
CA ASN A 5 -5.51 -20.26 11.60
C ASN A 5 -4.61 -20.46 10.38
N GLU A 6 -4.99 -21.34 9.46
CA GLU A 6 -4.29 -21.59 8.19
C GLU A 6 -4.46 -20.44 7.19
N TYR A 7 -5.43 -19.56 7.39
CA TYR A 7 -5.68 -18.44 6.49
C TYR A 7 -4.59 -17.37 6.60
N SER A 8 -4.00 -17.05 5.45
CA SER A 8 -2.94 -16.07 5.30
C SER A 8 -3.20 -15.12 4.14
N GLY A 9 -2.49 -14.00 4.14
CA GLY A 9 -2.38 -13.06 3.03
C GLY A 9 -0.93 -12.86 2.63
N ILE A 10 -0.72 -12.42 1.39
CA ILE A 10 0.58 -11.94 0.91
C ILE A 10 0.58 -10.41 1.01
N VAL A 11 1.61 -9.83 1.63
CA VAL A 11 1.86 -8.40 1.61
C VAL A 11 3.12 -8.16 0.80
N MET A 12 3.04 -7.27 -0.19
CA MET A 12 4.18 -6.85 -0.98
C MET A 12 4.42 -5.35 -0.87
N ASN A 13 5.68 -4.97 -0.73
CA ASN A 13 6.07 -3.56 -0.74
C ASN A 13 7.45 -3.39 -1.37
N LYS A 14 7.67 -2.21 -1.96
CA LYS A 14 8.92 -1.82 -2.60
C LYS A 14 9.65 -0.84 -1.70
N MET A 15 10.95 -1.08 -1.48
CA MET A 15 11.82 -0.21 -0.69
C MET A 15 12.94 0.33 -1.58
N SER A 16 13.19 1.64 -1.54
CA SER A 16 14.33 2.25 -2.21
C SER A 16 15.61 1.87 -1.49
N ILE A 17 16.63 1.48 -2.25
CA ILE A 17 17.95 1.11 -1.72
C ILE A 17 19.04 1.90 -2.44
N LYS A 18 20.21 1.97 -1.83
CA LYS A 18 21.37 2.60 -2.46
C LYS A 18 21.83 1.73 -3.63
N SER A 19 21.84 2.29 -4.83
CA SER A 19 22.34 1.61 -6.03
C SER A 19 23.86 1.51 -5.99
N THR A 20 24.37 0.36 -5.55
CA THR A 20 25.80 0.05 -5.51
C THR A 20 26.07 -1.40 -5.85
N PHE A 21 27.24 -1.66 -6.42
CA PHE A 21 27.77 -3.02 -6.54
C PHE A 21 28.50 -3.40 -5.26
N GLU A 22 28.17 -4.58 -4.74
CA GLU A 22 28.84 -5.15 -3.57
C GLU A 22 29.30 -6.55 -3.91
N TYR A 23 30.56 -6.85 -3.57
CA TYR A 23 31.08 -8.20 -3.73
C TYR A 23 30.78 -9.00 -2.47
N ASP A 24 29.96 -10.04 -2.62
CA ASP A 24 29.66 -10.98 -1.56
C ASP A 24 30.73 -12.08 -1.54
N VAL A 25 31.62 -12.01 -0.54
CA VAL A 25 32.72 -12.97 -0.37
C VAL A 25 32.19 -14.39 -0.11
N GLY A 26 31.07 -14.52 0.60
CA GLY A 26 30.49 -15.82 0.94
C GLY A 26 29.87 -16.52 -0.26
N GLY A 27 29.19 -15.75 -1.12
CA GLY A 27 28.61 -16.24 -2.37
C GLY A 27 29.57 -16.22 -3.57
N GLN A 28 30.75 -15.61 -3.42
CA GLN A 28 31.69 -15.32 -4.51
C GLN A 28 31.01 -14.65 -5.71
N LEU A 29 30.08 -13.73 -5.44
CA LEU A 29 29.24 -13.12 -6.47
C LEU A 29 29.11 -11.61 -6.28
N VAL A 30 28.98 -10.90 -7.39
CA VAL A 30 28.70 -9.46 -7.39
C VAL A 30 27.19 -9.25 -7.27
N ARG A 31 26.77 -8.58 -6.20
CA ARG A 31 25.40 -8.11 -5.98
C ARG A 31 25.26 -6.69 -6.56
N GLY A 32 24.09 -6.36 -7.09
CA GLY A 32 23.82 -5.05 -7.69
C GLY A 32 23.01 -5.12 -8.99
N TYR A 33 22.75 -6.34 -9.49
CA TYR A 33 21.92 -6.63 -10.66
C TYR A 33 20.49 -7.05 -10.28
N GLU A 34 19.56 -6.82 -11.19
CA GLU A 34 18.16 -7.20 -11.02
C GLU A 34 18.00 -8.72 -10.91
N THR A 35 17.16 -9.16 -9.98
CA THR A 35 16.96 -10.59 -9.69
C THR A 35 15.66 -11.15 -10.26
N LEU A 36 14.71 -10.29 -10.61
CA LEU A 36 13.45 -10.68 -11.25
C LEU A 36 13.64 -10.93 -12.75
N GLN A 37 14.58 -10.22 -13.38
CA GLN A 37 15.02 -10.42 -14.76
C GLN A 37 16.54 -10.46 -14.81
N PRO A 38 17.18 -11.62 -14.61
CA PRO A 38 18.64 -11.73 -14.57
C PRO A 38 19.33 -11.36 -15.90
N SER A 39 18.56 -11.20 -16.98
CA SER A 39 19.05 -10.81 -18.30
C SER A 39 19.14 -9.30 -18.52
N SER A 40 18.60 -8.48 -17.60
CA SER A 40 18.78 -7.03 -17.64
C SER A 40 20.06 -6.68 -16.89
N ASP A 41 21.06 -6.11 -17.57
CA ASP A 41 22.22 -5.46 -16.93
C ASP A 41 21.81 -4.13 -16.24
N GLU A 42 20.56 -4.06 -15.74
CA GLU A 42 19.98 -2.88 -15.15
C GLU A 42 20.39 -2.71 -13.69
N TRP A 43 20.54 -1.43 -13.32
CA TRP A 43 20.95 -1.04 -11.99
C TRP A 43 19.82 -1.26 -10.99
N VAL A 44 20.14 -1.97 -9.92
CA VAL A 44 19.21 -2.13 -8.80
C VAL A 44 19.02 -0.80 -8.09
N THR A 45 17.77 -0.38 -7.98
CA THR A 45 17.37 0.84 -7.25
C THR A 45 16.45 0.53 -6.09
N HIS A 46 15.83 -0.65 -6.09
CA HIS A 46 14.82 -1.01 -5.12
C HIS A 46 14.84 -2.49 -4.79
N ALA A 47 14.42 -2.82 -3.57
CA ALA A 47 14.11 -4.17 -3.13
C ALA A 47 12.58 -4.34 -3.05
N LEU A 48 12.04 -5.32 -3.77
CA LEU A 48 10.67 -5.77 -3.67
C LEU A 48 10.61 -6.94 -2.67
N VAL A 49 9.85 -6.77 -1.60
CA VAL A 49 9.77 -7.76 -0.51
C VAL A 49 8.37 -8.34 -0.45
N PHE A 50 8.29 -9.65 -0.27
CA PHE A 50 7.06 -10.39 -0.08
C PHE A 50 7.04 -11.03 1.30
N ALA A 51 5.96 -10.81 2.04
CA ALA A 51 5.73 -11.41 3.34
C ALA A 51 4.38 -12.11 3.41
N LEU A 52 4.33 -13.23 4.11
CA LEU A 52 3.07 -13.85 4.51
C LEU A 52 2.62 -13.27 5.85
N VAL A 53 1.31 -13.06 5.98
CA VAL A 53 0.69 -12.55 7.20
C VAL A 53 -0.49 -13.45 7.57
N GLY A 54 -0.63 -13.75 8.86
CA GLY A 54 -1.79 -14.47 9.37
C GLY A 54 -3.05 -13.60 9.38
N VAL A 55 -4.19 -14.16 8.96
CA VAL A 55 -5.47 -13.44 8.96
C VAL A 55 -6.10 -13.43 10.34
N LYS A 56 -6.18 -14.60 10.98
CA LYS A 56 -6.82 -14.77 12.29
C LYS A 56 -5.84 -14.54 13.45
N THR A 57 -4.64 -15.10 13.32
CA THR A 57 -3.56 -14.98 14.30
C THR A 57 -2.52 -13.98 13.82
N HIS A 58 -2.04 -13.11 14.71
CA HIS A 58 -1.08 -12.08 14.34
C HIS A 58 0.35 -12.63 14.23
N TRP A 59 0.74 -13.04 13.02
CA TRP A 59 2.10 -13.39 12.67
C TRP A 59 2.46 -12.81 11.29
N LYS A 60 3.77 -12.59 11.08
CA LYS A 60 4.30 -12.11 9.79
C LYS A 60 5.65 -12.79 9.54
N GLN A 61 5.89 -13.22 8.32
CA GLN A 61 7.16 -13.80 7.90
C GLN A 61 7.54 -13.32 6.51
N VAL A 62 8.75 -12.80 6.35
CA VAL A 62 9.30 -12.51 5.02
C VAL A 62 9.61 -13.84 4.34
N VAL A 63 9.07 -14.05 3.14
CA VAL A 63 9.19 -15.31 2.40
C VAL A 63 10.15 -15.22 1.22
N THR A 64 10.21 -14.06 0.56
CA THR A 64 11.17 -13.82 -0.51
C THR A 64 11.37 -12.32 -0.71
N TYR A 65 12.48 -11.98 -1.34
CA TYR A 65 12.79 -10.63 -1.80
C TYR A 65 13.44 -10.70 -3.17
N HIS A 66 13.20 -9.67 -3.97
CA HIS A 66 13.83 -9.50 -5.27
C HIS A 66 14.35 -8.08 -5.40
N PHE A 67 15.58 -7.94 -5.87
CA PHE A 67 16.10 -6.66 -6.34
C PHE A 67 15.50 -6.33 -7.70
N THR A 68 15.09 -5.07 -7.86
CA THR A 68 14.42 -4.54 -9.05
C THR A 68 15.00 -3.18 -9.46
N GLY A 69 14.88 -2.89 -10.74
CA GLY A 69 15.06 -1.54 -11.28
C GLY A 69 13.96 -0.57 -10.85
N SER A 70 13.90 0.59 -11.50
CA SER A 70 12.86 1.59 -11.26
C SER A 70 11.47 1.06 -11.65
N SER A 71 11.40 0.21 -12.67
CA SER A 71 10.22 -0.51 -13.13
C SER A 71 10.44 -2.03 -13.04
N PHE A 72 9.36 -2.81 -13.12
CA PHE A 72 9.42 -4.27 -13.25
C PHE A 72 8.29 -4.74 -14.16
N ASN A 73 8.46 -5.90 -14.80
CA ASN A 73 7.42 -6.48 -15.63
C ASN A 73 6.33 -7.11 -14.76
N GLN A 74 5.08 -6.77 -15.08
CA GLN A 74 3.89 -7.24 -14.39
C GLN A 74 3.73 -8.76 -14.43
N LYS A 75 4.24 -9.42 -15.48
CA LYS A 75 4.20 -10.87 -15.63
C LYS A 75 5.04 -11.60 -14.57
N ASP A 76 6.21 -11.06 -14.25
CA ASP A 76 7.17 -11.70 -13.35
C ASP A 76 6.67 -11.63 -11.90
N ILE A 77 6.01 -10.52 -11.52
CA ILE A 77 5.32 -10.43 -10.23
C ILE A 77 4.18 -11.44 -10.13
N ALA A 78 3.35 -11.57 -11.17
CA ALA A 78 2.25 -12.52 -11.16
C ALA A 78 2.77 -13.97 -11.00
N LEU A 79 3.92 -14.27 -11.62
CA LEU A 79 4.60 -15.56 -11.45
C LEU A 79 5.12 -15.75 -10.03
N ALA A 80 5.84 -14.77 -9.47
CA ALA A 80 6.34 -14.82 -8.10
C ALA A 80 5.20 -14.99 -7.07
N LEU A 81 4.10 -14.25 -7.23
CA LEU A 81 2.91 -14.39 -6.37
C LEU A 81 2.29 -15.79 -6.47
N LYS A 82 2.27 -16.37 -7.67
CA LYS A 82 1.79 -17.74 -7.90
C LYS A 82 2.70 -18.77 -7.21
N GLU A 83 4.01 -18.63 -7.32
CA GLU A 83 4.98 -19.51 -6.67
C GLU A 83 4.89 -19.44 -5.15
N ILE A 84 4.76 -18.23 -4.59
CA ILE A 84 4.56 -18.02 -3.15
C ILE A 84 3.26 -18.69 -2.69
N ALA A 85 2.17 -18.53 -3.43
CA ALA A 85 0.89 -19.16 -3.08
C ALA A 85 1.00 -20.70 -3.09
N ILE A 86 1.69 -21.28 -4.09
CA ILE A 86 1.95 -22.72 -4.17
C ILE A 86 2.80 -23.20 -3.00
N ALA A 87 3.88 -22.49 -2.67
CA ALA A 87 4.75 -22.83 -1.55
C ALA A 87 4.01 -22.74 -0.20
N ALA A 88 3.22 -21.69 0.00
CA ALA A 88 2.42 -21.51 1.21
C ALA A 88 1.44 -22.68 1.42
N HIS A 89 0.77 -23.11 0.35
CA HIS A 89 -0.16 -24.25 0.42
C HIS A 89 0.52 -25.58 0.70
N LYS A 90 1.69 -25.83 0.10
CA LYS A 90 2.49 -27.02 0.45
C LYS A 90 2.88 -27.05 1.93
N SER A 91 3.01 -25.89 2.55
CA SER A 91 3.26 -25.73 3.99
C SER A 91 1.98 -25.76 4.84
N GLY A 92 0.81 -26.01 4.27
CA GLY A 92 -0.48 -26.07 4.98
C GLY A 92 -1.17 -24.72 5.18
N LEU A 93 -0.77 -23.67 4.47
CA LEU A 93 -1.41 -22.34 4.54
C LEU A 93 -2.37 -22.11 3.37
N ILE A 94 -3.47 -21.40 3.63
CA ILE A 94 -4.42 -20.99 2.61
C ILE A 94 -4.26 -19.49 2.37
N VAL A 95 -3.70 -19.12 1.21
CA VAL A 95 -3.59 -17.72 0.81
C VAL A 95 -4.93 -17.24 0.27
N THR A 96 -5.45 -16.18 0.87
CA THR A 96 -6.79 -15.63 0.56
C THR A 96 -6.72 -14.30 -0.19
N HIS A 97 -5.67 -13.53 0.06
CA HIS A 97 -5.56 -12.17 -0.46
C HIS A 97 -4.12 -11.71 -0.62
N ILE A 98 -3.97 -10.67 -1.42
CA ILE A 98 -2.71 -9.96 -1.69
C ILE A 98 -2.94 -8.48 -1.37
N THR A 99 -2.07 -7.87 -0.59
CA THR A 99 -2.08 -6.44 -0.28
C THR A 99 -0.85 -5.79 -0.88
N SER A 100 -1.05 -4.72 -1.66
CA SER A 100 0.03 -3.95 -2.26
C SER A 100 -0.22 -2.44 -2.18
N ASP A 101 0.84 -1.66 -2.38
CA ASP A 101 0.71 -0.23 -2.62
C ASP A 101 -0.06 0.07 -3.92
N MET A 102 -0.30 1.36 -4.16
CA MET A 102 -0.93 1.87 -5.39
C MET A 102 0.05 2.65 -6.27
N GLY A 103 1.29 2.19 -6.37
CA GLY A 103 2.25 2.70 -7.35
C GLY A 103 1.80 2.38 -8.78
N PRO A 104 2.28 3.12 -9.80
CA PRO A 104 1.87 2.93 -11.21
C PRO A 104 2.02 1.48 -11.71
N CYS A 105 3.08 0.77 -11.27
CA CYS A 105 3.32 -0.63 -11.64
C CYS A 105 2.24 -1.56 -11.07
N ASN A 106 1.84 -1.36 -9.81
CA ASN A 106 0.81 -2.17 -9.15
C ASN A 106 -0.60 -1.83 -9.64
N GLN A 107 -0.84 -0.59 -10.06
CA GLN A 107 -2.09 -0.22 -10.75
C GLN A 107 -2.23 -0.94 -12.10
N GLY A 108 -1.14 -1.08 -12.86
CA GLY A 108 -1.14 -1.83 -14.12
C GLY A 108 -1.50 -3.31 -13.92
N VAL A 109 -0.94 -3.95 -12.89
CA VAL A 109 -1.29 -5.32 -12.49
C VAL A 109 -2.78 -5.41 -12.15
N ARG A 110 -3.28 -4.50 -11.28
CA ARG A 110 -4.67 -4.50 -10.79
C ARG A 110 -5.71 -4.24 -11.89
N ASN A 111 -5.44 -3.31 -12.82
CA ASN A 111 -6.33 -3.00 -13.94
C ASN A 111 -6.49 -4.18 -14.89
N LYS A 112 -5.44 -5.00 -15.03
CA LYS A 112 -5.44 -6.16 -15.93
C LYS A 112 -6.13 -7.40 -15.33
N ILE A 113 -6.13 -7.53 -14.01
CA ILE A 113 -6.67 -8.69 -13.28
C ILE A 113 -7.96 -8.42 -12.50
N MET A 114 -8.62 -7.25 -12.69
CA MET A 114 -9.97 -6.98 -12.16
C MET A 114 -10.12 -7.33 -10.65
N ASN A 115 -9.13 -6.96 -9.84
CA ASN A 115 -9.07 -7.17 -8.38
C ASN A 115 -9.06 -8.64 -7.89
N LYS A 116 -8.96 -9.64 -8.79
CA LYS A 116 -8.92 -11.05 -8.39
C LYS A 116 -8.02 -11.89 -9.30
N ILE A 117 -7.30 -12.83 -8.71
CA ILE A 117 -6.49 -13.81 -9.43
C ILE A 117 -7.09 -15.19 -9.13
N PRO A 118 -7.35 -16.05 -10.14
CA PRO A 118 -7.72 -17.42 -9.88
C PRO A 118 -6.65 -18.09 -9.01
N ASN A 119 -7.04 -18.74 -7.93
CA ASN A 119 -6.05 -19.40 -7.08
C ASN A 119 -5.37 -20.51 -7.90
N PRO A 120 -4.02 -20.53 -7.91
CA PRO A 120 -3.26 -21.45 -8.75
C PRO A 120 -3.39 -22.92 -8.34
N ILE A 121 -4.07 -23.21 -7.22
CA ILE A 121 -4.13 -24.53 -6.59
C ILE A 121 -5.56 -25.04 -6.51
N THR A 122 -6.51 -24.16 -6.19
CA THR A 122 -7.91 -24.56 -6.02
C THR A 122 -8.81 -23.64 -6.84
N SER A 123 -9.60 -24.22 -7.73
CA SER A 123 -10.60 -23.51 -8.53
C SER A 123 -11.76 -22.91 -7.72
N LEU A 124 -11.81 -23.16 -6.41
CA LEU A 124 -12.93 -22.82 -5.53
C LEU A 124 -12.78 -21.48 -4.79
N LYS A 125 -11.57 -20.91 -4.69
CA LYS A 125 -11.32 -19.67 -3.93
C LYS A 125 -10.42 -18.74 -4.73
N ASP A 126 -10.91 -17.61 -5.22
CA ASP A 126 -10.08 -16.59 -5.86
C ASP A 126 -9.16 -15.89 -4.83
N LEU A 127 -7.99 -15.44 -5.27
CA LEU A 127 -7.09 -14.54 -4.52
C LEU A 127 -7.54 -13.10 -4.74
N PHE A 128 -7.96 -12.42 -3.68
CA PHE A 128 -8.40 -11.02 -3.76
C PHE A 128 -7.23 -10.05 -3.62
N ILE A 129 -7.24 -8.97 -4.39
CA ILE A 129 -6.20 -7.93 -4.30
C ILE A 129 -6.77 -6.70 -3.59
N PHE A 130 -6.16 -6.35 -2.47
CA PHE A 130 -6.44 -5.15 -1.70
C PHE A 130 -5.37 -4.09 -1.94
N ALA A 131 -5.81 -2.85 -2.06
CA ALA A 131 -4.89 -1.72 -1.93
C ALA A 131 -4.60 -1.47 -0.46
N ASP A 132 -3.39 -1.01 -0.19
CA ASP A 132 -3.03 -0.47 1.11
C ASP A 132 -3.91 0.75 1.46
N VAL A 133 -4.81 0.56 2.43
CA VAL A 133 -5.82 1.54 2.85
C VAL A 133 -5.18 2.85 3.31
N PRO A 134 -4.14 2.86 4.15
CA PRO A 134 -3.30 4.02 4.41
C PRO A 134 -2.90 4.84 3.17
N HIS A 135 -2.52 4.19 2.07
CA HIS A 135 -2.15 4.89 0.83
C HIS A 135 -3.36 5.47 0.10
N LEU A 136 -4.53 4.82 0.19
CA LEU A 136 -5.79 5.38 -0.33
C LEU A 136 -6.18 6.65 0.41
N LEU A 137 -6.12 6.63 1.75
CA LEU A 137 -6.50 7.78 2.58
C LEU A 137 -5.64 9.01 2.26
N LYS A 138 -4.34 8.83 2.02
CA LYS A 138 -3.42 9.90 1.60
C LYS A 138 -3.77 10.54 0.26
N LYS A 139 -4.52 9.85 -0.61
CA LYS A 139 -4.91 10.35 -1.94
C LYS A 139 -6.25 11.09 -1.93
N ILE A 140 -7.01 11.02 -0.84
CA ILE A 140 -8.30 11.72 -0.67
C ILE A 140 -8.02 13.02 0.08
N CYS A 141 -7.58 14.07 -0.63
CA CYS A 141 -7.37 15.40 -0.06
C CYS A 141 -8.32 16.41 -0.72
N LEU A 142 -9.44 16.72 -0.04
CA LEU A 142 -10.53 17.53 -0.59
C LEU A 142 -11.18 18.42 0.49
N PHE A 143 -10.44 19.36 1.12
CA PHE A 143 -11.03 20.22 2.17
C PHE A 143 -10.41 21.64 2.26
N GLN A 144 -10.32 22.37 1.14
CA GLN A 144 -9.82 23.75 1.11
C GLN A 144 -10.75 24.75 1.81
N ASP A 145 -12.06 24.55 1.70
CA ASP A 145 -13.05 25.55 2.14
C ASP A 145 -13.14 25.67 3.67
N LEU A 146 -13.05 24.54 4.39
CA LEU A 146 -13.06 24.53 5.86
C LEU A 146 -11.88 25.33 6.44
N ILE A 147 -10.70 25.26 5.80
CA ILE A 147 -9.50 25.98 6.23
C ILE A 147 -9.63 27.48 6.02
N LEU A 148 -10.25 27.90 4.91
CA LEU A 148 -10.50 29.31 4.64
C LEU A 148 -11.47 29.90 5.67
N LEU A 149 -12.57 29.20 5.99
CA LEU A 149 -13.61 29.70 6.90
C LEU A 149 -13.17 29.85 8.37
N GLN A 150 -12.25 29.01 8.82
CA GLN A 150 -11.75 29.07 10.20
C GLN A 150 -10.43 29.85 10.34
N ARG A 151 -9.93 30.45 9.25
CA ARG A 151 -8.65 31.18 9.23
C ARG A 151 -8.65 32.38 10.18
N ASP A 152 -9.73 33.15 10.16
CA ASP A 152 -9.86 34.42 10.89
C ASP A 152 -10.67 34.29 12.19
N ARG A 153 -10.99 33.06 12.60
CA ARG A 153 -11.71 32.79 13.85
C ARG A 153 -10.72 32.54 14.99
N GLU A 154 -10.91 33.25 16.11
CA GLU A 154 -10.15 33.01 17.34
C GLU A 154 -10.38 31.59 17.90
N LEU A 155 -11.63 31.11 17.82
CA LEU A 155 -12.01 29.75 18.20
C LEU A 155 -12.32 28.92 16.95
N LYS A 156 -11.45 27.96 16.66
CA LYS A 156 -11.57 27.06 15.51
C LYS A 156 -12.48 25.89 15.85
N LEU A 157 -13.37 25.54 14.91
CA LEU A 157 -14.21 24.34 15.01
C LEU A 157 -13.37 23.06 14.95
N GLN A 158 -12.28 23.08 14.17
CA GLN A 158 -11.29 22.01 14.11
C GLN A 158 -9.87 22.59 14.17
N SER A 159 -9.27 22.58 15.36
CA SER A 159 -7.93 23.15 15.60
C SER A 159 -6.79 22.32 15.01
N ARG A 160 -7.02 21.03 14.72
CA ARG A 160 -5.99 20.13 14.18
C ARG A 160 -5.78 20.28 12.67
N ILE A 161 -6.75 20.88 11.97
CA ILE A 161 -6.64 21.16 10.55
C ILE A 161 -5.92 22.49 10.36
N SER A 162 -4.85 22.45 9.58
CA SER A 162 -4.02 23.61 9.23
C SER A 162 -3.83 23.70 7.71
N PRO A 163 -3.41 24.85 7.16
CA PRO A 163 -3.06 24.94 5.73
C PRO A 163 -2.05 23.89 5.27
N ASN A 164 -1.15 23.45 6.17
CA ASN A 164 -0.16 22.39 5.91
C ASN A 164 -0.80 20.99 5.83
N SER A 165 -2.00 20.81 6.37
CA SER A 165 -2.78 19.56 6.26
C SER A 165 -3.33 19.35 4.84
N ILE A 166 -3.38 20.40 4.00
CA ILE A 166 -3.74 20.32 2.58
C ILE A 166 -2.49 20.28 1.71
N ASN A 167 -1.59 21.24 1.90
CA ASN A 167 -0.35 21.35 1.14
C ASN A 167 0.76 20.58 1.86
N LEU A 168 0.67 19.26 1.78
CA LEU A 168 1.63 18.37 2.43
C LEU A 168 2.99 18.41 1.73
N GLY A 169 4.05 18.69 2.48
CA GLY A 169 5.42 18.52 2.02
C GLY A 169 5.79 17.04 1.76
N ASN A 170 6.97 16.81 1.17
CA ASN A 170 7.41 15.47 0.77
C ASN A 170 7.51 14.45 1.93
N PHE A 171 7.77 14.90 3.15
CA PHE A 171 7.78 14.03 4.34
C PHE A 171 6.41 13.90 4.99
N GLU A 172 5.59 14.96 4.91
CA GLU A 172 4.28 15.02 5.55
C GLU A 172 3.27 14.16 4.80
N LYS A 173 3.36 14.08 3.46
CA LYS A 173 2.55 13.16 2.64
C LYS A 173 2.72 11.69 3.04
N MET A 174 3.81 11.35 3.71
CA MET A 174 4.08 9.98 4.19
C MET A 174 3.37 9.65 5.51
N LYS A 175 2.86 10.65 6.23
CA LYS A 175 2.16 10.46 7.52
C LYS A 175 0.66 10.24 7.30
N VAL A 176 0.20 9.03 7.62
CA VAL A 176 -1.22 8.64 7.52
C VAL A 176 -2.09 9.38 8.54
N SER A 177 -1.50 9.84 9.64
CA SER A 177 -2.20 10.56 10.71
C SER A 177 -2.86 11.85 10.21
N PHE A 178 -2.24 12.57 9.26
CA PHE A 178 -2.86 13.77 8.69
C PHE A 178 -4.18 13.47 7.98
N ALA A 179 -4.20 12.42 7.16
CA ALA A 179 -5.41 12.00 6.46
C ALA A 179 -6.47 11.41 7.41
N SER A 180 -6.06 10.58 8.38
CA SER A 180 -6.98 9.84 9.25
C SER A 180 -7.47 10.63 10.47
N ASN A 181 -6.58 11.33 11.18
CA ASN A 181 -6.91 11.99 12.44
C ASN A 181 -7.31 13.46 12.28
N ASP A 182 -6.78 14.13 11.26
CA ASP A 182 -7.05 15.55 11.06
C ASP A 182 -8.14 15.73 10.01
N LEU A 183 -7.99 15.10 8.85
CA LEU A 183 -8.89 15.27 7.71
C LEU A 183 -10.20 14.47 7.86
N LEU A 184 -10.11 13.13 7.90
CA LEU A 184 -11.27 12.23 7.94
C LEU A 184 -11.72 11.92 9.37
N SER A 185 -11.77 12.95 10.20
CA SER A 185 -12.15 12.83 11.61
C SER A 185 -13.62 13.15 11.82
N HIS A 186 -14.22 12.55 12.86
CA HIS A 186 -15.58 12.89 13.28
C HIS A 186 -15.73 14.38 13.58
N ALA A 187 -14.72 15.01 14.18
CA ALA A 187 -14.73 16.44 14.49
C ALA A 187 -14.75 17.30 13.22
N THR A 188 -14.01 16.92 12.19
CA THR A 188 -14.01 17.61 10.89
C THR A 188 -15.37 17.47 10.19
N GLY A 189 -15.94 16.26 10.17
CA GLY A 189 -17.29 16.05 9.65
C GLY A 189 -18.36 16.82 10.43
N SER A 190 -18.24 16.89 11.75
CA SER A 190 -19.15 17.67 12.60
C SER A 190 -19.04 19.18 12.34
N ALA A 191 -17.81 19.68 12.15
CA ALA A 191 -17.57 21.07 11.82
C ALA A 191 -18.19 21.44 10.46
N ILE A 192 -18.01 20.59 9.44
CA ILE A 192 -18.63 20.80 8.13
C ILE A 192 -20.15 20.79 8.23
N ARG A 193 -20.74 19.82 8.94
CA ARG A 193 -22.20 19.78 9.14
C ARG A 193 -22.71 21.03 9.84
N PHE A 194 -21.99 21.54 10.84
CA PHE A 194 -22.35 22.81 11.49
C PHE A 194 -22.32 23.99 10.51
N LEU A 195 -21.33 24.05 9.61
CA LEU A 195 -21.26 25.11 8.60
C LEU A 195 -22.46 25.06 7.64
N VAL A 196 -22.85 23.87 7.19
CA VAL A 196 -24.01 23.70 6.32
C VAL A 196 -25.31 24.06 7.07
N ASP A 197 -25.51 23.48 8.25
CA ASP A 197 -26.79 23.57 8.96
C ASP A 197 -27.03 24.93 9.65
N LYS A 198 -25.95 25.64 10.03
CA LYS A 198 -26.04 26.87 10.84
C LYS A 198 -25.48 28.11 10.17
N ILE A 199 -24.57 27.96 9.21
CA ILE A 199 -23.92 29.07 8.51
C ILE A 199 -24.38 29.15 7.04
N ASP A 200 -25.17 28.18 6.56
CA ASP A 200 -25.67 28.10 5.17
C ASP A 200 -24.53 28.16 4.14
N TYR A 201 -23.43 27.47 4.46
CA TYR A 201 -22.23 27.42 3.63
C TYR A 201 -21.96 26.01 3.07
N PRO A 202 -21.52 25.88 1.80
CA PRO A 202 -21.35 26.95 0.81
C PRO A 202 -22.72 27.53 0.43
N GLU A 203 -22.76 28.84 0.15
CA GLU A 203 -23.97 29.50 -0.37
C GLU A 203 -24.52 28.64 -1.49
N SER A 204 -25.76 28.18 -1.34
CA SER A 204 -26.40 27.34 -2.34
C SER A 204 -26.38 28.04 -3.70
N TYR A 205 -25.67 27.45 -4.67
CA TYR A 205 -25.63 27.89 -6.07
C TYR A 205 -27.03 27.98 -6.70
#